data_AF-A0A1E3W808-F1
#
_entry.id   AF-A0A1E3W808-F1
#
_cell.length_a   1.000
_cell.length_b   1.000
_cell.length_c   1.000
_cell.angle_alpha   90.00
_cell.angle_beta   90.00
_cell.angle_gamma   90.00
#
_symmetry.space_group_name_H-M   'P 1'
#
loop_
_entity.id
_entity.type
_entity.pdbx_description
1 polymer ?
#
loop_
_entity_poly.entity_id
_entity_poly.type
_entity_poly.pdbx_seq_one_letter_code
_entity_poly.pdbx_strand_id
1 'polypeptide(L)'
;MPSLNTKKFKPELRAQVIDDEILVSLPGSYSVTYYKAGASPQLLARQIPDKDDPRIAMKVSEFLIEAWRVASAKARTLGWIA
;
A
#
# COMPACT_ATOMS: atom_id res chain seq x y z
N MET A 1 -31.14 8.22 22.78
CA MET A 1 -30.23 7.17 22.25
C MET A 1 -29.01 7.87 21.67
N PRO A 2 -27.79 7.65 22.17
CA PRO A 2 -26.62 8.29 21.58
C PRO A 2 -26.27 7.58 20.26
N SER A 3 -26.13 8.39 19.20
CA SER A 3 -25.67 7.97 17.88
C SER A 3 -24.22 7.47 17.99
N LEU A 4 -24.00 6.20 17.62
CA LEU A 4 -22.66 5.66 17.42
C LEU A 4 -22.01 6.40 16.25
N ASN A 5 -21.12 7.33 16.58
CA ASN A 5 -20.21 7.95 15.63
C ASN A 5 -19.28 6.85 15.10
N THR A 6 -19.68 6.21 14.00
CA THR A 6 -18.90 5.18 13.33
C THR A 6 -17.73 5.85 12.60
N LYS A 7 -16.68 6.17 13.35
CA LYS A 7 -15.33 6.23 12.75
C LYS A 7 -15.10 4.85 12.13
N LYS A 8 -15.34 4.73 10.82
CA LYS A 8 -14.92 3.55 10.04
C LYS A 8 -13.44 3.36 10.34
N PHE A 9 -13.10 2.27 11.01
CA PHE A 9 -11.71 1.89 11.25
C PHE A 9 -11.05 1.77 9.87
N LYS A 10 -10.19 2.72 9.52
CA LYS A 10 -9.33 2.59 8.35
C LYS A 10 -8.13 1.78 8.79
N PRO A 11 -7.94 0.55 8.30
CA PRO A 11 -6.74 -0.19 8.59
C PRO A 11 -5.54 0.62 8.10
N GLU A 12 -4.56 0.85 8.98
CA GLU A 12 -3.37 1.63 8.65
C GLU A 12 -2.37 0.77 7.89
N LEU A 13 -2.07 1.16 6.66
CA LEU A 13 -1.02 0.56 5.84
C LEU A 13 0.36 0.93 6.41
N ARG A 14 1.27 -0.03 6.40
CA ARG A 14 2.68 0.17 6.77
C ARG A 14 3.54 0.15 5.52
N ALA A 15 4.41 1.15 5.37
CA ALA A 15 5.43 1.17 4.34
C ALA A 15 6.82 0.99 4.95
N GLN A 16 7.57 0.04 4.41
CA GLN A 16 8.95 -0.24 4.80
C GLN A 16 9.83 -0.13 3.56
N VAL A 17 10.99 0.49 3.72
CA VAL A 17 12.04 0.48 2.69
C VAL A 17 12.97 -0.67 3.03
N ILE A 18 13.11 -1.63 2.12
CA ILE A 18 13.98 -2.79 2.25
C ILE A 18 14.85 -2.78 1.00
N ASP A 19 16.17 -2.58 1.18
CA ASP A 19 17.10 -2.32 0.09
C ASP A 19 16.58 -1.18 -0.82
N ASP A 20 16.45 -1.44 -2.13
CA ASP A 20 15.93 -0.51 -3.13
C ASP A 20 14.43 -0.75 -3.45
N GLU A 21 13.68 -1.27 -2.47
CA GLU A 21 12.26 -1.58 -2.60
C GLU A 21 11.41 -0.97 -1.49
N ILE A 22 10.14 -0.73 -1.79
CA ILE A 22 9.12 -0.26 -0.85
C ILE A 22 8.08 -1.37 -0.70
N LEU A 23 8.11 -2.05 0.44
CA LEU A 23 7.07 -2.99 0.84
C LEU A 23 5.93 -2.22 1.52
N VAL A 24 4.75 -2.23 0.91
CA VAL A 24 3.52 -1.74 1.54
C VAL A 24 2.72 -2.94 2.01
N SER A 25 2.33 -2.95 3.28
CA SER A 25 1.57 -4.04 3.88
C SER A 25 0.37 -3.54 4.67
N LEU A 26 -0.71 -4.29 4.60
CA LEU A 26 -1.78 -4.29 5.57
C LEU A 26 -1.53 -5.44 6.55
N PRO A 27 -1.13 -5.17 7.81
CA PRO A 27 -0.76 -6.24 8.74
C PRO A 27 -1.83 -7.33 8.86
N GLY A 28 -1.40 -8.57 8.66
CA GLY A 28 -2.27 -9.76 8.77
C GLY A 28 -3.05 -10.12 7.51
N SER A 29 -2.90 -9.39 6.40
CA SER A 29 -3.66 -9.68 5.17
C SER A 29 -2.85 -9.45 3.88
N TYR A 30 -2.84 -8.22 3.34
CA TYR A 30 -2.25 -7.92 2.04
C TYR A 30 -0.84 -7.34 2.12
N SER A 31 -0.06 -7.56 1.07
CA SER A 31 1.21 -6.85 0.84
C SER A 31 1.44 -6.67 -0.65
N VAL A 32 2.13 -5.61 -1.04
CA VAL A 32 2.62 -5.38 -2.40
C VAL A 32 3.99 -4.71 -2.33
N THR A 33 4.87 -5.06 -3.26
CA THR A 33 6.23 -4.54 -3.32
C THR A 33 6.38 -3.64 -4.52
N TYR A 34 6.84 -2.40 -4.28
CA TYR A 34 7.16 -1.43 -5.33
C TYR A 34 8.66 -1.22 -5.43
N TYR A 35 9.16 -1.05 -6.64
CA TYR A 35 10.59 -0.86 -6.90
C TYR A 35 10.81 0.10 -8.07
N LYS A 36 11.96 0.75 -8.10
CA LYS A 36 12.36 1.59 -9.23
C LYS A 36 13.25 0.78 -10.18
N ALA A 37 12.74 0.48 -11.38
CA ALA A 37 13.52 -0.20 -12.40
C ALA A 37 14.43 0.79 -13.15
N GLY A 38 15.70 0.89 -12.75
CA GLY A 38 16.71 1.71 -13.42
C GLY A 38 16.27 3.18 -13.57
N ALA A 39 16.28 3.67 -14.82
CA ALA A 39 15.87 5.03 -15.15
C ALA A 39 14.35 5.23 -15.30
N SER A 40 13.52 4.25 -14.91
CA SER A 40 12.06 4.38 -14.99
C SER A 40 11.56 5.61 -14.24
N PRO A 41 10.69 6.44 -14.87
CA PRO A 41 10.13 7.63 -14.23
C PRO A 41 9.07 7.28 -13.17
N GLN A 42 8.65 6.01 -13.11
CA GLN A 42 7.61 5.51 -12.23
C GLN A 42 8.07 4.23 -11.51
N LEU A 43 7.39 3.93 -10.40
CA LEU A 43 7.55 2.66 -9.71
C LEU A 43 6.89 1.52 -10.52
N LEU A 44 7.49 0.34 -10.46
CA LEU A 44 6.87 -0.91 -10.88
C LEU A 44 6.43 -1.69 -9.64
N ALA A 45 5.43 -2.55 -9.80
CA ALA A 45 4.89 -3.38 -8.72
C ALA A 45 5.14 -4.86 -8.98
N ARG A 46 5.33 -5.63 -7.90
CA ARG A 46 5.39 -7.10 -7.91
C ARG A 46 4.72 -7.67 -6.67
N GLN A 47 4.50 -8.98 -6.67
CA GLN A 47 3.80 -9.68 -5.59
C GLN A 47 2.42 -9.05 -5.31
N ILE A 48 1.71 -8.68 -6.39
CA ILE A 48 0.40 -8.04 -6.32
C ILE A 48 -0.61 -9.10 -5.85
N PRO A 49 -1.34 -8.87 -4.75
CA PRO A 49 -2.40 -9.78 -4.33
C PRO A 49 -3.52 -9.81 -5.37
N ASP A 50 -4.06 -10.98 -5.65
CA ASP A 50 -5.07 -11.22 -6.69
C ASP A 50 -6.42 -11.70 -6.13
N LYS A 51 -6.50 -11.90 -4.81
CA LYS A 51 -7.70 -12.41 -4.13
C LYS A 51 -8.00 -11.63 -2.85
N ASP A 52 -9.27 -11.30 -2.67
CA ASP A 52 -9.77 -10.70 -1.44
C ASP A 52 -9.58 -11.66 -0.25
N ASP A 53 -9.14 -11.11 0.88
CA ASP A 53 -9.11 -11.82 2.15
C ASP A 53 -10.48 -11.70 2.82
N PRO A 54 -11.23 -12.82 2.96
CA PRO A 54 -12.58 -12.78 3.52
C PRO A 54 -12.62 -12.39 5.01
N ARG A 55 -11.45 -12.32 5.68
CA ARG A 55 -11.34 -11.94 7.09
C ARG A 55 -11.41 -10.43 7.33
N ILE A 56 -11.27 -9.62 6.28
CA ILE A 56 -11.25 -8.16 6.41
C ILE A 56 -12.22 -7.50 5.43
N ALA A 57 -12.69 -6.30 5.78
CA ALA A 57 -13.63 -5.56 4.95
C ALA A 57 -12.97 -4.87 3.74
N MET A 58 -11.66 -4.61 3.81
CA MET A 58 -10.93 -3.96 2.72
C MET A 58 -10.69 -4.95 1.58
N LYS A 59 -11.10 -4.57 0.38
CA LYS A 59 -10.82 -5.35 -0.84
C LYS A 59 -9.39 -5.16 -1.32
N VAL A 60 -8.88 -6.11 -2.10
CA VAL A 60 -7.57 -6.00 -2.76
C VAL A 60 -7.48 -4.74 -3.60
N SER A 61 -8.52 -4.39 -4.35
CA SER A 61 -8.52 -3.19 -5.19
C SER A 61 -8.38 -1.90 -4.38
N GLU A 62 -9.06 -1.80 -3.24
CA GLU A 62 -8.94 -0.67 -2.31
C GLU A 62 -7.55 -0.61 -1.69
N PHE A 63 -7.01 -1.75 -1.28
CA PHE A 63 -5.64 -1.85 -0.79
C PHE A 63 -4.64 -1.37 -1.84
N LEU A 64 -4.74 -1.79 -3.10
CA LEU A 64 -3.81 -1.40 -4.15
C LEU A 64 -3.83 0.10 -4.46
N ILE A 65 -5.00 0.73 -4.39
CA ILE A 65 -5.14 2.19 -4.54
C ILE A 65 -4.39 2.91 -3.42
N GLU A 66 -4.61 2.53 -2.17
CA GLU A 66 -3.95 3.18 -1.03
C GLU A 66 -2.45 2.84 -0.97
N ALA A 67 -2.07 1.60 -1.30
CA ALA A 67 -0.68 1.17 -1.37
C ALA A 67 0.11 1.95 -2.42
N TRP A 68 -0.48 2.17 -3.60
CA TRP A 68 0.14 3.00 -4.64
C TRP A 68 0.38 4.43 -4.16
N ARG A 69 -0.60 5.03 -3.45
CA ARG A 69 -0.45 6.39 -2.90
C ARG A 69 0.68 6.46 -1.88
N VAL A 70 0.70 5.51 -0.94
CA VAL A 70 1.72 5.42 0.11
C VAL A 70 3.11 5.21 -0.49
N ALA A 71 3.26 4.25 -1.40
CA ALA A 71 4.54 3.97 -2.05
C ALA A 71 5.03 5.15 -2.90
N SER A 72 4.13 5.78 -3.68
CA SER A 72 4.48 6.94 -4.50
C SER A 72 4.90 8.13 -3.66
N ALA A 73 4.19 8.41 -2.55
CA ALA A 73 4.58 9.46 -1.62
C ALA A 73 5.97 9.18 -1.02
N LYS A 74 6.21 7.94 -0.57
CA LYS A 74 7.51 7.54 -0.03
C LYS A 74 8.62 7.65 -1.09
N ALA A 75 8.39 7.19 -2.31
CA ALA A 75 9.36 7.28 -3.40
C ALA A 75 9.72 8.72 -3.77
N ARG A 76 8.75 9.66 -3.73
CA ARG A 76 9.04 11.09 -3.88
C ARG A 76 9.93 11.61 -2.77
N THR A 77 9.66 11.25 -1.51
CA THR A 77 10.52 11.65 -0.38
C THR A 77 11.94 11.10 -0.46
N LEU A 78 12.11 9.96 -1.13
CA LEU A 78 13.41 9.33 -1.38
C LEU A 78 14.10 9.85 -2.65
N GLY A 79 13.47 10.73 -3.42
CA GLY A 79 13.99 11.20 -4.71
C GLY A 79 14.02 10.13 -5.81
N TRP A 80 13.28 9.03 -5.64
CA TRP A 80 13.21 7.96 -6.63
C TRP A 80 12.36 8.39 -7.83
N ILE A 81 11.28 9.12 -7.59
CA ILE A 81 10.41 9.67 -8.64
C ILE A 81 10.10 11.13 -8.33
N ALA A 82 9.62 11.87 -9.35
CA ALA A 82 9.19 13.25 -9.21
C ALA A 82 7.81 13.40 -8.55
#